data_AF-A0AAV1C3K2-F1
#
_entry.id   AF-A0AAV1C3K2-F1
#
_cell.length_a   1.000
_cell.length_b   1.000
_cell.length_c   1.000
_cell.angle_alpha   90.00
_cell.angle_beta   90.00
_cell.angle_gamma   90.00
#
_symmetry.space_group_name_H-M   'P 1'
#
loop_
_entity.id
_entity.type
_entity.pdbx_description
1 polymer ?
#
loop_
_entity_poly.entity_id
_entity_poly.type
_entity_poly.pdbx_seq_one_letter_code
_entity_poly.pdbx_strand_id
1 'polypeptide(L)'
;MIYARWLEKPDFTDADVATVLAHEVGHGLARHSSESLSRSIVLGLLGGIIISKADPVNKVHVIKGVLAIIDIINAFFSRRREVEADRIGMMLMAAAGYDPRRVCRSFARNISIPRAITGQPTLLERKELRS
;
A
#
# COMPACT_ATOMS: atom_id res chain seq x y z
N MET A 1 -2.63 13.17 0.91
CA MET A 1 -2.70 13.94 2.17
C MET A 1 -4.01 13.60 2.85
N ILE A 2 -3.93 12.87 3.97
CA ILE A 2 -5.01 12.02 4.52
C ILE A 2 -5.63 12.61 5.81
N TYR A 3 -5.16 13.75 6.31
CA TYR A 3 -5.34 14.12 7.73
C TYR A 3 -6.74 14.60 8.17
N ALA A 4 -7.60 15.15 7.30
CA ALA A 4 -8.80 15.85 7.76
C ALA A 4 -9.92 14.92 8.29
N ARG A 5 -10.01 13.67 7.81
CA ARG A 5 -11.14 12.78 8.11
C ARG A 5 -10.95 11.87 9.34
N TRP A 6 -9.77 11.93 9.96
CA TRP A 6 -9.39 11.06 11.07
C TRP A 6 -9.74 11.62 12.44
N LEU A 7 -9.77 12.95 12.57
CA LEU A 7 -10.08 13.67 13.81
C LEU A 7 -11.57 13.60 14.21
N GLU A 8 -12.43 13.14 13.31
CA GLU A 8 -13.87 13.00 13.56
C GLU A 8 -14.23 11.68 14.28
N LYS A 9 -13.26 10.75 14.44
CA LYS A 9 -13.51 9.48 15.13
C LYS A 9 -13.37 9.66 16.64
N PRO A 10 -14.42 9.36 17.43
CA PRO A 10 -14.46 9.62 18.88
C PRO A 10 -13.47 8.76 19.69
N ASP A 11 -12.88 7.73 19.09
CA ASP A 11 -11.93 6.79 19.70
C ASP A 11 -10.49 6.91 19.15
N PHE A 12 -10.18 7.99 18.42
CA PHE A 12 -8.86 8.18 17.83
C PHE A 12 -7.84 8.65 18.87
N THR A 13 -6.87 7.81 19.19
CA THR A 13 -5.88 8.08 20.24
C THR A 13 -4.55 8.57 19.66
N ASP A 14 -3.72 9.21 20.50
CA ASP A 14 -2.34 9.58 20.13
C ASP A 14 -1.52 8.38 19.63
N ALA A 15 -1.82 7.17 20.13
CA ALA A 15 -1.20 5.94 19.67
C ALA A 15 -1.61 5.57 18.23
N ASP A 16 -2.84 5.90 17.81
CA ASP A 16 -3.30 5.70 16.43
C ASP A 16 -2.62 6.70 15.49
N VAL A 17 -2.47 7.96 15.90
CA VAL A 17 -1.69 8.98 15.16
C VAL A 17 -0.25 8.52 15.00
N ALA A 18 0.40 8.12 16.09
CA ALA A 18 1.78 7.66 16.08
C ALA A 18 1.95 6.42 15.19
N THR A 19 0.97 5.52 15.16
CA THR A 19 0.99 4.34 14.28
C THR A 19 1.00 4.71 12.81
N VAL A 20 0.13 5.63 12.38
CA VAL A 20 0.08 6.10 10.99
C VAL A 20 1.37 6.83 10.62
N LEU A 21 1.87 7.70 11.50
CA LEU A 21 3.15 8.40 11.29
C LEU A 21 4.32 7.41 11.17
N ALA A 22 4.37 6.39 12.01
CA ALA A 22 5.42 5.37 11.95
C ALA A 22 5.39 4.58 10.64
N HIS A 23 4.20 4.31 10.08
CA HIS A 23 4.05 3.68 8.77
C HIS A 23 4.55 4.60 7.64
N GLU A 24 4.18 5.89 7.63
CA GLU A 24 4.67 6.86 6.64
C GLU A 24 6.19 7.08 6.73
N VAL A 25 6.74 7.14 7.95
CA VAL A 25 8.20 7.15 8.16
C VAL A 25 8.84 5.85 7.66
N GLY A 26 8.17 4.71 7.85
CA GLY A 26 8.57 3.43 7.27
C GLY A 26 8.69 3.47 5.74
N HIS A 27 7.71 4.05 5.04
CA HIS A 27 7.80 4.29 3.60
C HIS A 27 8.97 5.20 3.20
N GLY A 28 9.23 6.24 4.00
CA GLY A 28 10.35 7.16 3.80
C GLY A 28 11.70 6.46 3.96
N LEU A 29 11.89 5.71 5.06
CA LEU A 29 13.12 4.98 5.36
C LEU A 29 13.43 3.91 4.31
N ALA A 30 12.40 3.18 3.86
CA ALA A 30 12.54 2.18 2.80
C ALA A 30 12.60 2.79 1.38
N ARG A 31 12.45 4.12 1.25
CA ARG A 31 12.53 4.87 -0.03
C ARG A 31 11.56 4.36 -1.11
N HIS A 32 10.39 3.89 -0.69
CA HIS A 32 9.39 3.24 -1.55
C HIS A 32 8.93 4.10 -2.74
N SER A 33 8.91 5.43 -2.60
CA SER A 33 8.59 6.37 -3.70
C SER A 33 9.66 6.36 -4.79
N SER A 34 10.94 6.48 -4.40
CA SER A 34 12.07 6.44 -5.34
C SER A 34 12.19 5.08 -6.02
N GLU A 35 11.94 3.99 -5.29
CA GLU A 35 11.88 2.63 -5.85
C GLU A 35 10.75 2.52 -6.89
N SER A 36 9.55 3.03 -6.56
CA SER A 36 8.40 3.04 -7.47
C SER A 36 8.72 3.73 -8.79
N LEU A 37 9.31 4.92 -8.70
CA LEU A 37 9.65 5.72 -9.87
C LEU A 37 10.69 5.01 -10.73
N SER A 38 11.76 4.53 -10.10
CA SER A 38 12.83 3.81 -10.79
C SER A 38 12.29 2.57 -11.51
N ARG A 39 11.42 1.80 -10.85
CA ARG A 39 10.78 0.64 -11.47
C ARG A 39 9.88 1.03 -12.63
N SER A 40 9.04 2.06 -12.49
CA SER A 40 8.16 2.52 -13.55
C SER A 40 8.95 2.94 -14.80
N ILE A 41 10.09 3.62 -14.62
CA ILE A 41 10.97 4.00 -15.73
C ILE A 41 11.50 2.75 -16.45
N VAL A 42 12.06 1.78 -15.71
CA VAL A 42 12.62 0.56 -16.29
C VAL A 42 11.54 -0.27 -17.00
N LEU A 43 10.39 -0.49 -16.37
CA LEU A 43 9.28 -1.23 -16.96
C LEU A 43 8.72 -0.53 -18.19
N GLY A 44 8.63 0.81 -18.17
CA GLY A 44 8.20 1.60 -19.31
C GLY A 44 9.15 1.46 -20.51
N LEU A 45 10.47 1.52 -20.28
CA LEU A 45 11.48 1.32 -21.32
C LEU A 45 11.43 -0.09 -21.90
N LEU A 46 11.35 -1.12 -21.06
CA LEU A 46 11.24 -2.51 -21.50
C LEU A 46 9.95 -2.75 -22.29
N GLY A 47 8.82 -2.23 -21.79
CA GLY A 47 7.53 -2.29 -22.49
C GLY A 47 7.59 -1.61 -23.85
N GLY A 48 8.22 -0.43 -23.93
CA GLY A 48 8.43 0.30 -25.17
C GLY A 48 9.23 -0.49 -26.20
N ILE A 49 10.30 -1.18 -25.79
CA ILE A 49 11.09 -2.05 -26.66
C ILE A 49 10.23 -3.20 -27.21
N ILE A 50 9.46 -3.87 -26.35
CA ILE A 50 8.57 -4.98 -26.77
C ILE A 50 7.54 -4.49 -27.78
N ILE A 51 6.88 -3.35 -27.50
CA ILE A 51 5.86 -2.77 -28.38
C ILE A 51 6.48 -2.30 -29.72
N SER A 52 7.72 -1.82 -29.71
CA SER A 52 8.40 -1.36 -30.93
C SER A 52 8.66 -2.49 -31.94
N LYS A 53 8.83 -3.73 -31.45
CA LYS A 53 9.07 -4.92 -32.26
C LYS A 53 7.79 -5.65 -32.68
N ALA A 54 6.63 -5.19 -32.24
CA ALA A 54 5.36 -5.85 -32.52
C ALA A 54 4.85 -5.55 -33.94
N ASP A 55 4.36 -6.58 -34.63
CA ASP A 55 3.73 -6.43 -35.94
C ASP A 55 2.50 -5.51 -35.87
N PRO A 56 2.21 -4.70 -36.91
CA PRO A 56 1.08 -3.78 -36.91
C PRO A 56 -0.26 -4.43 -36.57
N VAL A 57 -0.49 -5.66 -37.06
CA VAL A 57 -1.72 -6.43 -36.84
C VAL A 57 -1.90 -6.83 -35.37
N ASN A 58 -0.80 -7.14 -34.68
CA ASN A 58 -0.81 -7.62 -33.29
C ASN A 58 -0.47 -6.53 -32.27
N LYS A 59 -0.07 -5.34 -32.72
CA LYS A 59 0.48 -4.27 -31.88
C LYS A 59 -0.43 -3.90 -30.72
N VAL A 60 -1.74 -3.82 -30.96
CA VAL A 60 -2.74 -3.52 -29.93
C VAL A 60 -2.80 -4.60 -28.85
N HIS A 61 -2.74 -5.88 -29.24
CA HIS A 61 -2.72 -6.99 -28.29
C HIS A 61 -1.44 -7.01 -27.47
N VAL A 62 -0.29 -6.74 -28.10
CA VAL A 62 1.00 -6.64 -27.41
C VAL A 62 1.01 -5.50 -26.40
N ILE A 63 0.51 -4.31 -26.76
CA ILE A 63 0.40 -3.18 -25.83
C ILE A 63 -0.45 -3.56 -24.61
N LYS A 64 -1.63 -4.14 -24.83
CA LYS A 64 -2.51 -4.60 -23.74
C LYS A 64 -1.82 -5.62 -22.83
N GLY A 65 -1.12 -6.59 -23.41
CA GLY A 65 -0.38 -7.59 -22.65
C GLY A 65 0.74 -7.00 -21.80
N VAL A 66 1.53 -6.07 -22.37
CA VAL A 66 2.59 -5.36 -21.65
C VAL A 66 2.02 -4.56 -20.48
N LEU A 67 0.96 -3.79 -20.70
CA LEU A 67 0.32 -3.01 -19.64
C LEU A 67 -0.22 -3.91 -18.53
N ALA A 68 -0.89 -5.01 -18.87
CA ALA A 68 -1.40 -5.97 -17.89
C ALA A 68 -0.28 -6.59 -17.03
N ILE A 69 0.87 -6.92 -17.63
CA ILE A 69 2.03 -7.43 -16.89
C ILE A 69 2.58 -6.36 -15.95
N ILE A 70 2.72 -5.12 -16.42
CA ILE A 70 3.19 -4.00 -15.60
C ILE A 70 2.26 -3.79 -14.39
N ASP A 71 0.94 -3.85 -14.59
CA ASP A 71 -0.04 -3.71 -13.51
C ASP A 71 0.09 -4.84 -12.48
N ILE A 72 0.26 -6.09 -12.91
CA ILE A 72 0.47 -7.24 -12.02
C ILE A 72 1.75 -7.05 -11.20
N ILE A 73 2.86 -6.66 -11.85
CA ILE A 73 4.13 -6.40 -11.17
C ILE A 73 3.94 -5.29 -10.15
N ASN A 74 3.32 -4.18 -10.54
CA ASN A 74 3.09 -3.05 -9.65
C ASN A 74 2.24 -3.43 -8.44
N ALA A 75 1.17 -4.20 -8.63
CA ALA A 75 0.32 -4.67 -7.55
C ALA A 75 1.09 -5.57 -6.56
N PHE A 76 1.91 -6.49 -7.07
CA PHE A 76 2.72 -7.38 -6.24
C PHE A 76 3.69 -6.61 -5.35
N PHE A 77 4.45 -5.69 -5.94
CA PHE A 77 5.40 -4.88 -5.19
C PHE A 77 4.71 -3.88 -4.26
N SER A 78 3.55 -3.33 -4.64
CA SER A 78 2.79 -2.47 -3.74
C SER A 78 2.51 -3.19 -2.42
N ARG A 79 2.02 -4.44 -2.48
CA ARG A 79 1.79 -5.25 -1.27
C ARG A 79 3.05 -5.50 -0.46
N ARG A 80 4.19 -5.76 -1.12
CA ARG A 80 5.48 -5.94 -0.42
C ARG A 80 5.91 -4.68 0.33
N ARG A 81 5.74 -3.50 -0.28
CA ARG A 81 6.09 -2.20 0.32
C ARG A 81 5.23 -1.89 1.55
N GLU A 82 3.93 -2.16 1.50
CA GLU A 82 3.07 -2.01 2.69
C GLU A 82 3.55 -2.92 3.84
N VAL A 83 3.84 -4.20 3.56
CA VAL A 83 4.33 -5.14 4.58
C VAL A 83 5.67 -4.71 5.17
N GLU A 84 6.57 -4.18 4.33
CA GLU A 84 7.86 -3.64 4.79
C GLU A 84 7.69 -2.37 5.63
N ALA A 85 6.84 -1.45 5.19
CA ALA A 85 6.51 -0.24 5.93
C ALA A 85 5.84 -0.55 7.27
N ASP A 86 4.93 -1.52 7.33
CA ASP A 86 4.30 -1.99 8.57
C ASP A 86 5.35 -2.61 9.52
N ARG A 87 6.29 -3.41 8.98
CA ARG A 87 7.36 -4.01 9.78
C ARG A 87 8.26 -2.93 10.40
N ILE A 88 8.70 -1.95 9.60
CA ILE A 88 9.52 -0.84 10.08
C ILE A 88 8.72 0.01 11.07
N GLY A 89 7.46 0.32 10.76
CA GLY A 89 6.56 1.06 11.64
C GLY A 89 6.38 0.40 13.00
N MET A 90 6.18 -0.92 13.05
CA MET A 90 6.12 -1.67 14.31
C MET A 90 7.43 -1.58 15.12
N MET A 91 8.59 -1.65 14.45
CA MET A 91 9.89 -1.48 15.10
C MET A 91 10.06 -0.07 15.67
N LEU A 92 9.66 0.96 14.92
CA LEU A 92 9.69 2.36 15.37
C LEU A 92 8.76 2.59 16.57
N MET A 93 7.55 2.04 16.53
CA MET A 93 6.59 2.15 17.63
C MET A 93 7.08 1.44 18.88
N ALA A 94 7.68 0.25 18.75
CA ALA A 94 8.29 -0.46 19.86
C ALA A 94 9.48 0.33 20.46
N ALA A 95 10.33 0.91 19.61
CA ALA A 95 11.44 1.76 20.05
C ALA A 95 10.95 3.04 20.77
N ALA A 96 9.79 3.57 20.38
CA ALA A 96 9.14 4.70 21.03
C ALA A 96 8.36 4.33 22.32
N GLY A 97 8.39 3.06 22.75
CA GLY A 97 7.78 2.60 24.00
C GLY A 97 6.30 2.25 23.92
N TYR A 98 5.71 2.16 22.72
CA TYR A 98 4.32 1.74 22.56
C TYR A 98 4.16 0.21 22.69
N ASP A 99 3.04 -0.21 23.29
CA ASP A 99 2.67 -1.63 23.36
C ASP A 99 2.40 -2.20 21.95
N PRO A 100 3.19 -3.19 21.48
CA PRO A 100 3.03 -3.81 20.16
C PRO A 100 1.62 -4.36 19.91
N ARG A 101 0.92 -4.83 20.96
CA ARG A 101 -0.45 -5.37 20.84
C ARG A 101 -1.47 -4.29 20.53
N ARG A 102 -1.26 -3.07 21.04
CA ARG A 102 -2.10 -1.90 20.73
C ARG A 102 -1.82 -1.40 19.32
N VAL A 103 -0.54 -1.37 18.93
CA VAL A 103 -0.09 -1.00 17.59
C VAL A 103 -0.68 -1.92 16.53
N CYS A 104 -0.57 -3.24 16.70
CA CYS A 104 -1.18 -4.21 15.76
C CYS A 104 -2.70 -4.04 15.62
N ARG A 105 -3.41 -3.74 16.72
CA ARG A 105 -4.85 -3.41 16.65
C ARG A 105 -5.12 -2.12 15.90
N SER A 106 -4.27 -1.11 16.06
CA SER A 106 -4.38 0.15 15.32
C SER A 106 -4.14 -0.06 13.83
N PHE A 107 -3.07 -0.77 13.44
CA PHE A 107 -2.83 -1.19 12.05
C PHE A 107 -4.04 -1.93 11.46
N ALA A 108 -4.59 -2.91 12.19
CA ALA A 108 -5.73 -3.70 11.75
C ALA A 108 -7.06 -2.93 11.67
N ARG A 109 -7.20 -1.81 12.42
CA ARG A 109 -8.43 -1.00 12.44
C ARG A 109 -8.37 0.17 11.45
N ASN A 110 -7.19 0.74 11.29
CA ASN A 110 -6.99 2.04 10.64
C ASN A 110 -6.27 1.90 9.29
N ILE A 111 -5.32 0.99 9.13
CA ILE A 111 -4.56 0.87 7.87
C ILE A 111 -5.27 -0.02 6.85
N SER A 112 -6.29 -0.78 7.28
CA SER A 112 -7.37 -1.20 6.38
C SER A 112 -8.31 -0.02 6.14
N ILE A 113 -8.09 0.69 5.05
CA ILE A 113 -8.91 1.81 4.60
C ILE A 113 -10.42 1.46 4.71
N PRO A 114 -11.25 2.36 5.29
CA PRO A 114 -12.70 2.15 5.42
C PRO A 114 -13.38 1.85 4.07
N ARG A 115 -14.45 1.05 4.13
CA ARG A 115 -15.40 0.66 3.06
C ARG A 115 -15.64 1.71 1.96
N ALA A 116 -15.58 2.99 2.31
CA ALA A 116 -15.76 4.12 1.40
C ALA A 116 -14.75 4.19 0.23
N ILE A 117 -13.60 3.51 0.30
CA ILE A 117 -12.58 3.55 -0.75
C ILE A 117 -12.50 2.23 -1.55
N THR A 118 -12.79 1.08 -0.94
CA THR A 118 -12.60 -0.24 -1.57
C THR A 118 -13.90 -0.98 -1.92
N GLY A 119 -15.05 -0.53 -1.38
CA GLY A 119 -16.33 -1.24 -1.51
C GLY A 119 -16.37 -2.61 -0.81
N GLN A 120 -15.31 -3.02 -0.11
CA GLN A 120 -15.23 -4.32 0.55
C GLN A 120 -15.23 -4.18 2.09
N PRO A 121 -15.93 -5.07 2.81
CA PRO A 121 -16.00 -5.03 4.27
C PRO A 121 -14.65 -5.33 4.93
N THR A 122 -14.41 -4.65 6.05
CA THR A 122 -13.22 -4.85 6.89
C THR A 122 -13.19 -6.24 7.52
N LEU A 123 -12.04 -6.69 8.03
CA LEU A 123 -11.90 -8.02 8.64
C LEU A 123 -12.74 -8.19 9.92
N LEU A 124 -13.04 -7.09 10.63
CA LEU A 124 -13.92 -7.10 11.80
C LEU A 124 -15.38 -7.30 11.37
N GLU A 125 -15.84 -6.59 10.35
CA GLU A 125 -17.20 -6.76 9.79
C GLU A 125 -17.43 -8.16 9.20
N ARG A 126 -16.39 -8.79 8.62
CA ARG A 126 -16.50 -10.18 8.13
C ARG A 126 -16.65 -11.22 9.24
N LYS A 127 -16.20 -10.92 10.46
CA LYS A 127 -16.38 -11.80 11.61
C LYS A 127 -17.80 -11.67 12.18
N GLU A 128 -18.32 -10.44 12.27
CA GLU A 128 -19.70 -10.16 12.69
C GLU A 128 -20.74 -10.73 11.72
N LEU A 129 -20.45 -10.79 10.41
CA LEU A 129 -21.35 -11.38 9.40
C LEU A 129 -21.31 -12.93 9.36
N ARG A 130 -20.43 -13.56 10.14
CA ARG A 130 -20.29 -15.02 10.22
C ARG A 130 -20.73 -15.61 11.57
N SER A 131 -21.21 -14.77 12.48
CA SER A 131 -21.92 -15.11 13.71
C SER A 131 -23.41 -14.87 13.55
#